data_AF-W6TBH9-F1
#
_entry.id   AF-W6TBH9-F1
#
_cell.length_a   1.000
_cell.length_b   1.000
_cell.length_c   1.000
_cell.angle_alpha   90.00
_cell.angle_beta   90.00
_cell.angle_gamma   90.00
#
_symmetry.space_group_name_H-M   'P 1'
#
loop_
_entity.id
_entity.type
_entity.pdbx_description
1 polymer ?
#
loop_
_entity_poly.entity_id
_entity_poly.type
_entity_poly.pdbx_seq_one_letter_code
_entity_poly.pdbx_strand_id
1 'polypeptide(L)'
;MKSDLNKQLATLSMYERAILIYCLHAYFSSGNYTNNLPLGEMLPEFAAMFDANPGVNVFAKLADLQMTTTANDQTEVKVFEAMGYQKEGQYLVTILNKQADLQALLKIVDK
;
A
#
# COMPACT_ATOMS: atom_id res chain seq x y z
N MET A 1 -4.14 15.09 -12.44
CA MET A 1 -4.77 14.56 -11.21
C MET A 1 -5.20 13.10 -11.33
N LYS A 2 -6.40 12.71 -11.80
CA LYS A 2 -6.68 11.27 -12.06
C LYS A 2 -5.68 10.62 -13.02
N SER A 3 -5.20 11.40 -14.00
CA SER A 3 -4.14 10.99 -14.93
C SER A 3 -2.82 10.63 -14.24
N ASP A 4 -2.46 11.30 -13.14
CA ASP A 4 -1.16 11.11 -12.49
C ASP A 4 -1.21 9.95 -11.49
N LEU A 5 -2.33 9.74 -10.80
CA LEU A 5 -2.56 8.52 -10.04
C LEU A 5 -2.54 7.27 -10.94
N ASN A 6 -3.21 7.30 -12.09
CA ASN A 6 -3.19 6.18 -13.04
C ASN A 6 -1.78 5.87 -13.57
N LYS A 7 -0.95 6.89 -13.80
CA LYS A 7 0.47 6.70 -14.15
C LYS A 7 1.25 6.06 -13.01
N GLN A 8 1.09 6.54 -11.78
CA GLN A 8 1.73 5.93 -10.62
C GLN A 8 1.35 4.45 -10.49
N LEU A 9 0.04 4.15 -10.56
CA LEU A 9 -0.47 2.77 -10.54
C LEU A 9 0.10 1.92 -11.68
N ALA A 10 0.32 2.49 -12.87
CA ALA A 10 0.98 1.82 -13.99
C ALA A 10 2.45 1.43 -13.73
N THR A 11 3.15 2.14 -12.83
CA THR A 11 4.55 1.85 -12.49
C THR A 11 4.72 0.81 -11.38
N LEU A 12 3.64 0.48 -10.66
CA LEU A 12 3.62 -0.55 -9.64
C LEU A 12 3.81 -1.94 -10.26
N SER A 13 4.60 -2.78 -9.60
CA SER A 13 4.68 -4.21 -9.93
C SER A 13 3.37 -4.93 -9.65
N MET A 14 3.23 -6.15 -10.18
CA MET A 14 2.06 -7.01 -9.92
C MET A 14 1.88 -7.26 -8.41
N TYR A 15 2.97 -7.47 -7.66
CA TYR A 15 2.93 -7.67 -6.22
C TYR A 15 2.50 -6.41 -5.47
N GLU A 16 3.05 -5.24 -5.82
CA GLU A 16 2.66 -3.97 -5.21
C GLU A 16 1.17 -3.66 -5.44
N ARG A 17 0.64 -3.96 -6.63
CA ARG A 17 -0.79 -3.83 -6.91
C ARG A 17 -1.64 -4.81 -6.09
N ALA A 18 -1.21 -6.06 -5.96
CA ALA A 18 -1.91 -7.06 -5.17
C ALA A 18 -1.95 -6.67 -3.68
N ILE A 19 -0.83 -6.17 -3.13
CA ILE A 19 -0.76 -5.67 -1.76
C ILE A 19 -1.69 -4.46 -1.60
N LEU A 20 -1.70 -3.52 -2.55
CA LEU A 20 -2.60 -2.36 -2.51
C LEU A 20 -4.07 -2.79 -2.45
N ILE A 21 -4.49 -3.69 -3.35
CA ILE A 21 -5.87 -4.19 -3.40
C ILE A 21 -6.22 -4.90 -2.10
N TYR A 22 -5.33 -5.78 -1.61
CA TYR A 22 -5.52 -6.47 -0.33
C TYR A 22 -5.74 -5.49 0.82
N CYS A 23 -4.86 -4.49 0.99
CA CYS A 23 -4.98 -3.50 2.06
C CYS A 23 -6.28 -2.70 1.97
N LEU A 24 -6.71 -2.32 0.77
CA LEU A 24 -7.97 -1.60 0.57
C LEU A 24 -9.18 -2.48 0.92
N HIS A 25 -9.22 -3.72 0.43
CA HIS A 25 -10.31 -4.66 0.72
C HIS A 25 -10.37 -5.02 2.21
N ALA A 26 -9.23 -5.23 2.85
CA ALA A 26 -9.13 -5.47 4.28
C ALA A 26 -9.62 -4.26 5.11
N TYR A 27 -9.30 -3.04 4.69
CA TYR A 27 -9.86 -1.84 5.30
C TYR A 27 -11.38 -1.75 5.11
N PHE A 28 -11.90 -1.91 3.91
CA PHE A 28 -13.35 -1.77 3.65
C PHE A 28 -14.19 -2.90 4.25
N SER A 29 -13.58 -4.04 4.57
CA SER A 29 -14.25 -5.15 5.28
C SER A 29 -14.20 -5.02 6.81
N SER A 30 -13.14 -4.42 7.38
CA SER A 30 -12.93 -4.38 8.84
C SER A 30 -13.04 -2.98 9.47
N GLY A 31 -12.88 -1.92 8.69
CA GLY A 31 -12.74 -0.53 9.16
C GLY A 31 -11.35 -0.20 9.73
N ASN A 32 -10.40 -1.14 9.75
CA ASN A 32 -9.06 -0.92 10.32
C ASN A 32 -8.09 -0.35 9.29
N TYR A 33 -7.46 0.78 9.63
CA TYR A 33 -6.45 1.41 8.78
C TYR A 33 -5.12 0.66 8.78
N THR A 34 -4.84 -0.11 9.85
CA THR A 34 -3.65 -0.94 9.97
C THR A 34 -3.92 -2.32 9.40
N ASN A 35 -3.07 -2.76 8.47
CA ASN A 35 -3.11 -4.11 7.91
C ASN A 35 -1.79 -4.83 8.19
N ASN A 36 -1.91 -6.09 8.63
CA ASN A 36 -0.79 -7.01 8.79
C ASN A 36 -0.89 -8.05 7.68
N LEU A 37 0.00 -7.95 6.69
CA LEU A 37 0.10 -8.92 5.60
C LEU A 37 1.15 -9.98 5.99
N PRO A 38 0.82 -11.28 6.04
CA PRO A 38 1.79 -12.34 6.32
C PRO A 38 2.72 -12.53 5.11
N LEU A 39 3.72 -11.66 4.98
CA LEU A 39 4.62 -11.62 3.82
C LEU A 39 5.41 -12.91 3.71
N GLY A 40 5.84 -13.51 4.82
CA GLY A 40 6.54 -14.80 4.82
C GLY A 40 5.73 -15.96 4.24
N GLU A 41 4.41 -15.93 4.40
CA GLU A 41 3.52 -16.98 3.86
C GLU A 41 3.13 -16.71 2.42
N MET A 42 2.83 -15.45 2.09
CA MET A 42 2.30 -15.07 0.77
C MET A 42 3.40 -14.83 -0.27
N LEU A 43 4.55 -14.30 0.17
CA LEU A 43 5.63 -13.76 -0.66
C LEU A 43 7.00 -14.04 0.01
N PRO A 44 7.37 -15.31 0.21
CA PRO A 44 8.54 -15.72 1.00
C PRO A 44 9.86 -15.14 0.46
N GLU A 45 9.97 -14.93 -0.84
CA GLU A 45 11.14 -14.32 -1.48
C GLU A 45 11.34 -12.86 -1.05
N PHE A 46 10.25 -12.10 -0.86
CA PHE A 46 10.32 -10.72 -0.39
C PHE A 46 10.61 -10.66 1.11
N ALA A 47 10.02 -11.55 1.90
CA ALA A 47 10.35 -11.69 3.32
C ALA A 47 11.84 -11.99 3.52
N ALA A 48 12.41 -12.89 2.71
CA ALA A 48 13.84 -13.18 2.75
C ALA A 48 14.73 -11.96 2.41
N MET A 49 14.30 -11.11 1.46
CA MET A 49 15.01 -9.86 1.14
C MET A 49 15.01 -8.89 2.33
N PHE A 50 13.85 -8.69 2.97
CA PHE A 50 13.77 -7.87 4.17
C PHE A 50 14.54 -8.48 5.36
N ASP A 51 14.55 -9.80 5.51
CA ASP A 51 15.30 -10.47 6.58
C ASP A 51 16.81 -10.30 6.44
N ALA A 52 17.30 -10.32 5.19
CA ALA A 52 18.71 -10.11 4.84
C ALA A 52 19.12 -8.64 4.95
N ASN A 53 18.22 -7.71 4.61
CA ASN A 53 18.45 -6.27 4.74
C ASN A 53 17.15 -5.54 5.12
N PRO A 54 16.87 -5.32 6.42
CA PRO A 54 15.62 -4.69 6.86
C PRO A 54 15.42 -3.26 6.34
N GLY A 55 16.50 -2.58 5.91
CA GLY A 55 16.44 -1.25 5.33
C GLY A 55 16.09 -1.22 3.83
N VAL A 56 15.99 -2.39 3.16
CA VAL A 56 15.63 -2.43 1.74
C VAL A 56 14.14 -2.13 1.57
N ASN A 57 13.81 -1.08 0.82
CA ASN A 57 12.41 -0.77 0.53
C ASN A 57 11.97 -1.42 -0.78
N VAL A 58 11.66 -2.72 -0.73
CA VAL A 58 11.29 -3.51 -1.91
C VAL A 58 9.96 -3.06 -2.54
N PHE A 59 9.14 -2.35 -1.76
CA PHE A 59 7.84 -1.80 -2.16
C PHE A 59 7.86 -0.26 -2.19
N ALA A 60 9.00 0.35 -2.53
CA ALA A 60 9.19 1.79 -2.47
C ALA A 60 8.14 2.58 -3.28
N LYS A 61 7.78 2.11 -4.48
CA LYS A 61 6.79 2.80 -5.32
C LYS A 61 5.40 2.74 -4.70
N LEU A 62 5.05 1.61 -4.09
CA LEU A 62 3.81 1.49 -3.35
C LEU A 62 3.80 2.39 -2.09
N ALA A 63 4.90 2.42 -1.35
CA ALA A 63 5.04 3.29 -0.17
C ALA A 63 4.99 4.79 -0.52
N ASP A 64 5.40 5.17 -1.73
CA ASP A 64 5.37 6.53 -2.24
C ASP A 64 4.12 6.87 -3.08
N LEU A 65 3.19 5.91 -3.23
CA LEU A 65 1.94 6.13 -3.95
C LEU A 65 1.16 7.28 -3.32
N GLN A 66 0.83 8.27 -4.13
CA GLN A 66 0.11 9.47 -3.70
C GLN A 66 -1.24 9.58 -4.38
N MET A 67 -2.18 10.17 -3.67
CA MET A 67 -3.48 10.50 -4.19
C MET A 67 -4.08 11.74 -3.54
N THR A 68 -5.16 12.24 -4.12
CA THR A 68 -5.88 13.40 -3.59
C THR A 68 -6.56 13.09 -2.26
N THR A 69 -6.68 14.12 -1.44
CA THR A 69 -7.44 14.01 -0.18
C THR A 69 -8.94 13.98 -0.42
N THR A 70 -9.69 13.46 0.56
CA THR A 70 -11.16 13.53 0.58
C THR A 70 -11.71 14.96 0.70
N ALA A 71 -10.91 15.91 1.19
CA ALA A 71 -11.34 17.28 1.48
C ALA A 71 -11.00 18.27 0.35
N ASN A 72 -9.98 18.01 -0.45
CA ASN A 72 -9.53 18.91 -1.52
C ASN A 72 -8.80 18.15 -2.65
N ASP A 73 -9.27 18.36 -3.87
CA ASP A 73 -8.64 17.92 -5.13
C ASP A 73 -7.41 18.78 -5.51
N GLN A 74 -6.67 19.35 -4.56
CA GLN A 74 -5.42 20.07 -4.84
C GLN A 74 -4.28 19.63 -3.93
N THR A 75 -4.59 18.89 -2.87
CA THR A 75 -3.59 18.37 -1.93
C THR A 75 -3.43 16.89 -2.18
N GLU A 76 -2.21 16.48 -2.49
CA GLU A 76 -1.82 15.08 -2.59
C GLU A 76 -1.23 14.61 -1.26
N VAL A 77 -1.64 13.41 -0.85
CA VAL A 77 -1.14 12.72 0.34
C VAL A 77 -0.73 11.31 -0.04
N LYS A 78 0.21 10.73 0.70
CA LYS A 78 0.55 9.32 0.53
C LYS A 78 -0.64 8.46 0.90
N VAL A 79 -0.89 7.41 0.11
CA VAL A 79 -1.93 6.40 0.38
C VAL A 79 -1.62 5.66 1.67
N PHE A 80 -0.34 5.35 1.91
CA PHE A 80 0.14 4.78 3.16
C PHE A 80 0.82 5.86 3.98
N GLU A 81 0.34 6.04 5.22
CA GLU A 81 1.01 6.87 6.22
C GLU A 81 2.31 6.21 6.68
N ALA A 82 2.29 4.87 6.82
CA ALA A 82 3.46 4.08 7.14
C ALA A 82 3.42 2.71 6.46
N MET A 83 4.59 2.19 6.14
CA MET A 83 4.81 0.84 5.66
C MET A 83 6.12 0.33 6.27
N GLY A 84 6.08 -0.83 6.92
CA GLY A 84 7.23 -1.38 7.62
C GLY A 84 7.18 -2.90 7.69
N TYR A 85 8.35 -3.51 7.80
CA TYR A 85 8.49 -4.96 7.92
C TYR A 85 8.74 -5.34 9.39
N GLN A 86 7.90 -6.22 9.91
CA GLN A 86 8.08 -6.85 11.21
C GLN A 86 8.73 -8.22 11.01
N LYS A 87 10.03 -8.30 11.33
CA LYS A 87 10.83 -9.51 11.20
C LYS A 87 10.28 -10.67 12.03
N GLU A 88 9.84 -10.37 13.26
CA GLU A 88 9.17 -11.36 14.10
C GLU A 88 7.80 -11.70 13.53
N GLY A 89 7.70 -12.87 12.88
CA GLY A 89 6.51 -13.32 12.18
C GLY A 89 6.44 -12.96 10.69
N GLN A 90 7.47 -12.26 10.15
CA GLN A 90 7.60 -11.94 8.73
C GLN A 90 6.36 -11.21 8.15
N TYR A 91 5.88 -10.19 8.86
CA TYR A 91 4.71 -9.40 8.45
C TYR A 91 5.11 -8.10 7.76
N LEU A 92 4.43 -7.76 6.67
CA LEU A 92 4.40 -6.38 6.16
C LEU A 92 3.25 -5.64 6.86
N VAL A 93 3.60 -4.69 7.71
CA VAL A 93 2.66 -3.84 8.44
C VAL A 93 2.47 -2.55 7.64
N THR A 94 1.22 -2.24 7.30
CA THR A 94 0.87 -1.04 6.53
C THR A 94 -0.19 -0.25 7.28
N ILE A 95 -0.12 1.08 7.21
CA ILE A 95 -1.10 1.99 7.77
C ILE A 95 -1.61 2.88 6.65
N LEU A 96 -2.89 2.75 6.31
CA LEU A 96 -3.55 3.61 5.32
C LEU A 96 -3.73 5.02 5.88
N ASN A 97 -3.56 6.02 5.02
CA ASN A 97 -3.74 7.41 5.38
C ASN A 97 -5.23 7.78 5.42
N LYS A 98 -5.68 8.32 6.55
CA LYS A 98 -7.08 8.74 6.76
C LYS A 98 -7.53 9.90 5.89
N GLN A 99 -6.58 10.70 5.40
CA GLN A 99 -6.87 11.84 4.53
C GLN A 99 -7.03 11.43 3.07
N ALA A 100 -6.46 10.29 2.67
CA ALA A 100 -6.54 9.78 1.31
C ALA A 100 -7.98 9.36 0.96
N ASP A 101 -8.42 9.63 -0.28
CA ASP A 101 -9.73 9.16 -0.76
C ASP A 101 -9.71 7.65 -1.11
N LEU A 102 -9.58 6.80 -0.09
CA LEU A 102 -9.46 5.34 -0.23
C LEU A 102 -10.62 4.73 -1.04
N GLN A 103 -11.80 5.35 -1.00
CA GLN A 103 -12.97 4.87 -1.75
C GLN A 103 -12.83 5.14 -3.25
N ALA A 104 -12.30 6.31 -3.64
CA ALA A 104 -11.95 6.58 -5.02
C ALA A 104 -10.81 5.68 -5.50
N LEU A 105 -9.81 5.42 -4.65
CA LEU A 105 -8.71 4.52 -5.00
C LEU A 105 -9.18 3.09 -5.24
N LEU A 106 -10.03 2.53 -4.36
CA LEU A 106 -10.63 1.21 -4.52
C LEU A 106 -11.32 1.07 -5.88
N LYS A 107 -12.15 2.06 -6.25
CA LYS A 107 -12.87 2.09 -7.54
C LYS A 107 -11.95 2.16 -8.76
N ILE A 108 -10.70 2.59 -8.60
CA ILE A 108 -9.73 2.64 -9.69
C ILE A 108 -9.00 1.29 -9.80
N VAL A 109 -8.65 0.67 -8.68
CA VAL A 109 -7.88 -0.59 -8.67
C VAL A 109 -8.72 -1.85 -8.90
N ASP A 110 -10.03 -1.81 -8.61
CA ASP A 110 -10.97 -2.91 -8.87
C ASP A 110 -11.48 -2.96 -10.32
N LYS A 111 -11.10 -1.99 -11.15
CA LYS A 111 -11.47 -1.93 -12.57
C LYS A 111 -10.45 -2.64 -13.45
#